data_AF-A0AAW8KEI0-F1
#
_entry.id   AF-A0AAW8KEI0-F1
#
_cell.length_a   1.000
_cell.length_b   1.000
_cell.length_c   1.000
_cell.angle_alpha   90.00
_cell.angle_beta   90.00
_cell.angle_gamma   90.00
#
_symmetry.space_group_name_H-M   'P 1'
#
loop_
_entity.id
_entity.type
_entity.pdbx_description
1 polymer ?
#
loop_
_entity_poly.entity_id
_entity_poly.type
_entity_poly.pdbx_seq_one_letter_code
_entity_poly.pdbx_strand_id
1 'polypeptide(L)' 'GKCQLKIVKSKKFLLTENNEKEIKNELKRLYPNIEFYISYVENIERTKRGKYKYLIQNI' A
#
# COMPACT_ATOMS: atom_id res chain seq x y z
N GLY A 1 3.71 7.37 14.64
CA GLY A 1 3.69 8.01 13.30
C GLY A 1 2.54 7.46 12.48
N LYS A 2 2.11 8.11 11.40
CA LYS A 2 1.05 7.60 10.51
C LYS A 2 1.60 7.40 9.11
N CYS A 3 1.32 6.24 8.51
CA CYS A 3 1.75 5.88 7.17
C CYS A 3 0.55 5.39 6.35
N GLN A 4 0.51 5.75 5.07
CA GLN A 4 -0.52 5.27 4.15
C GLN A 4 0.13 4.39 3.09
N LEU A 5 -0.28 3.13 3.04
CA LEU A 5 0.08 2.18 2.00
C LEU A 5 -0.96 2.28 0.88
N LYS A 6 -0.55 2.69 -0.32
CA LYS A 6 -1.42 2.72 -1.50
C LYS A 6 -1.14 1.53 -2.39
N ILE A 7 -2.11 0.65 -2.58
CA ILE A 7 -1.98 -0.54 -3.42
C ILE A 7 -2.79 -0.32 -4.69
N VAL A 8 -2.15 -0.51 -5.84
CA VAL A 8 -2.82 -0.41 -7.14
C VAL A 8 -3.58 -1.71 -7.38
N LYS A 9 -4.90 -1.63 -7.61
CA LYS A 9 -5.70 -2.82 -7.92
C LYS A 9 -5.23 -3.41 -9.25
N SER A 10 -4.56 -4.55 -9.20
CA SER A 10 -4.20 -5.33 -10.38
C SER A 10 -5.20 -6.46 -10.56
N LYS A 11 -5.71 -6.65 -11.78
CA LYS A 11 -6.54 -7.81 -12.13
C LYS A 11 -5.79 -9.14 -11.96
N LYS A 12 -4.45 -9.12 -11.96
CA LYS A 12 -3.61 -10.31 -11.77
C LYS A 12 -3.48 -10.75 -10.31
N PHE A 13 -3.58 -9.82 -9.36
CA PHE A 13 -3.39 -10.10 -7.94
C PHE A 13 -4.57 -9.54 -7.14
N LEU A 14 -5.58 -10.38 -6.97
CA LEU A 14 -6.72 -10.08 -6.12
C LEU A 14 -6.29 -10.29 -4.66
N LEU A 15 -6.00 -9.20 -3.97
CA LEU A 15 -5.82 -9.24 -2.51
C LEU A 15 -7.17 -9.56 -1.87
N THR A 16 -7.22 -10.67 -1.14
CA THR A 16 -8.36 -11.05 -0.31
C THR A 16 -8.27 -10.38 1.06
N GLU A 17 -9.38 -10.35 1.81
CA GLU A 17 -9.40 -9.78 3.17
C GLU A 17 -8.41 -10.46 4.12
N ASN A 18 -8.11 -11.75 3.90
CA ASN A 18 -7.10 -12.47 4.69
C ASN A 18 -5.69 -11.93 4.43
N ASN A 19 -5.34 -11.64 3.18
CA ASN A 19 -4.05 -11.07 2.82
C ASN A 19 -3.87 -9.68 3.46
N GLU A 20 -4.92 -8.86 3.50
CA GLU A 20 -4.88 -7.56 4.19
C GLU A 20 -4.61 -7.69 5.69
N LYS A 21 -5.24 -8.67 6.35
CA LYS A 21 -5.03 -8.91 7.78
C LYS A 21 -3.60 -9.34 8.06
N GLU A 22 -3.05 -10.24 7.26
CA GLU A 22 -1.66 -10.67 7.37
C GLU A 22 -0.69 -9.50 7.19
N ILE A 23 -0.88 -8.69 6.14
CA ILE A 23 -0.06 -7.51 5.89
C ILE A 23 -0.13 -6.53 7.07
N LYS A 24 -1.32 -6.25 7.60
CA LYS A 24 -1.48 -5.36 8.77
C LYS A 24 -0.80 -5.92 10.01
N ASN A 25 -0.89 -7.22 10.25
CA ASN A 25 -0.25 -7.87 11.39
C ASN A 25 1.28 -7.82 11.28
N GLU A 26 1.84 -8.10 10.11
CA GLU A 26 3.29 -8.00 9.86
C GLU A 26 3.80 -6.56 9.99
N LEU A 27 3.07 -5.58 9.44
CA LEU A 27 3.42 -4.16 9.59
C LEU A 27 3.39 -3.72 11.05
N LYS A 28 2.39 -4.16 11.83
CA LYS A 28 2.31 -3.89 13.26
C LYS A 28 3.46 -4.54 14.03
N ARG A 29 3.90 -5.73 13.62
CA ARG A 29 5.05 -6.44 14.22
C ARG A 29 6.37 -5.69 13.97
N LEU A 30 6.61 -5.27 12.72
CA LEU A 30 7.84 -4.57 12.33
C LEU A 30 7.91 -3.14 12.86
N TYR A 31 6.77 -2.45 12.89
CA TYR A 31 6.69 -1.02 13.21
C TYR A 31 5.55 -0.74 14.19
N PRO A 32 5.67 -1.15 15.47
CA PRO A 32 4.59 -1.08 16.45
C PRO A 32 4.12 0.35 16.75
N ASN A 33 4.97 1.34 16.55
CA ASN A 33 4.69 2.76 16.82
C ASN A 33 4.15 3.52 15.61
N ILE A 34 3.89 2.82 14.49
CA ILE A 34 3.39 3.41 13.25
C ILE A 34 2.03 2.82 12.92
N GLU A 35 1.04 3.67 12.76
CA GLU A 35 -0.28 3.27 12.25
C GLU A 35 -0.23 3.24 10.72
N PHE A 36 -0.54 2.07 10.13
CA PHE A 36 -0.60 1.89 8.68
C PHE A 36 -2.05 1.83 8.20
N TYR A 37 -2.36 2.63 7.19
CA TYR A 37 -3.65 2.62 6.50
C TYR A 37 -3.47 2.11 5.08
N ILE A 38 -4.14 1.02 4.74
CA ILE A 38 -4.14 0.48 3.37
C ILE A 38 -5.26 1.16 2.59
N SER A 39 -4.93 1.69 1.43
CA SER A 39 -5.91 2.27 0.50
C SER A 39 -5.66 1.72 -0.90
N TYR A 40 -6.74 1.41 -1.61
CA TYR A 40 -6.66 0.91 -2.97
C TYR A 40 -6.86 2.03 -3.97
N VAL A 41 -5.99 2.09 -4.98
CA VAL A 41 -6.09 3.04 -6.08
C VAL A 41 -6.23 2.30 -7.40
N GLU A 42 -6.97 2.87 -8.35
CA GLU A 42 -7.14 2.26 -9.67
C GLU A 42 -5.88 2.43 -10.53
N ASN A 43 -5.21 3.58 -10.41
CA ASN A 43 -4.06 3.94 -11.23
C ASN A 43 -2.95 4.58 -10.39
N ILE A 44 -1.71 4.40 -10.83
CA ILE A 44 -0.54 5.06 -10.24
C ILE A 44 -0.58 6.55 -10.58
N GLU A 45 -0.63 7.41 -9.55
CA GLU A 45 -0.63 8.87 -9.77
C GLU A 45 0.79 9.41 -10.01
N ARG A 46 0.90 10.32 -10.97
CA ARG A 46 2.11 11.10 -11.26
C ARG A 46 1.94 12.55 -10.82
N THR A 47 3.06 13.15 -10.43
CA THR A 47 3.18 14.59 -10.16
C THR A 47 3.21 15.38 -11.46
N LYS A 48 3.00 16.70 -11.40
CA LYS A 48 3.11 17.62 -12.56
C LYS A 48 4.48 17.55 -13.26
N ARG A 49 5.52 17.08 -12.56
CA ARG A 49 6.89 16.89 -13.08
C ARG A 49 7.15 15.47 -13.59
N GLY A 50 6.12 14.65 -13.76
CA GLY A 50 6.23 13.27 -14.27
C GLY A 50 6.74 12.23 -13.27
N LYS A 51 7.22 12.63 -12.09
CA LYS A 51 7.62 11.70 -11.02
C LYS A 51 6.40 11.04 -10.38
N TYR A 52 6.55 9.81 -9.90
CA TYR A 52 5.50 9.15 -9.14
C TYR A 52 5.27 9.84 -7.80
N LYS A 53 4.01 9.94 -7.40
CA LYS A 53 3.61 10.57 -6.13
C LYS A 53 3.83 9.66 -4.91
N TYR A 54 4.09 8.38 -5.16
CA TYR A 54 4.25 7.31 -4.17
C TYR A 54 5.48 6.46 -4.51
N LEU A 55 6.02 5.76 -3.51
CA LEU A 55 7.00 4.69 -3.73
C LEU A 55 6.32 3.56 -4.51
N ILE A 56 6.90 3.12 -5.62
CA ILE A 56 6.40 1.98 -6.40
C ILE A 56 7.32 0.81 -6.14
N GLN A 57 6.75 -0.30 -5.68
CA GLN A 57 7.45 -1.57 -5.54
C GLN A 57 6.75 -2.57 -6.46
N ASN A 58 7.45 -3.00 -7.52
CA ASN A 58 7.01 -4.14 -8.31
C ASN A 58 7.35 -5.41 -7.52
N ILE A 59 6.36 -6.25 -7.28
CA ILE A 59 6.49 -7.56 -6.64
C ILE A 59 6.31 -8.62 -7.71
#